data_AF-A0A1Y2SBS2-F1
#
_entry.id   AF-A0A1Y2SBS2-F1
#
_cell.length_a   1.000
_cell.length_b   1.000
_cell.length_c   1.000
_cell.angle_alpha   90.00
_cell.angle_beta   90.00
_cell.angle_gamma   90.00
#
_symmetry.space_group_name_H-M   'P 1'
#
loop_
_entity.id
_entity.type
_entity.pdbx_description
1 polymer ?
#
loop_
_entity_poly.entity_id
_entity_poly.type
_entity_poly.pdbx_seq_one_letter_code
_entity_poly.pdbx_strand_id
1 'polypeptide(L)' 'MKNTPHKNAVISATAENELLRVAQMTACFAELLNNSAGKHISGEGMAAVMECLSEKIELIIEESSLMNRDIK' A
#
# COMPACT_ATOMS: atom_id res chain seq x y z
N MET A 1 -28.08 21.83 -2.81
CA MET A 1 -27.03 20.80 -2.70
C MET A 1 -27.45 19.82 -1.61
N LYS A 2 -27.62 18.53 -1.94
CA LYS A 2 -27.86 17.49 -0.93
C LYS A 2 -26.50 17.16 -0.31
N ASN A 3 -26.34 17.37 0.99
CA ASN A 3 -25.15 16.96 1.74
C ASN A 3 -25.20 15.43 1.85
N THR A 4 -24.61 14.72 0.90
CA THR A 4 -24.30 13.30 1.07
C THR A 4 -23.25 13.18 2.18
N PRO A 5 -23.55 12.49 3.30
CA PRO A 5 -22.54 12.24 4.31
C PRO A 5 -21.45 11.36 3.66
N HIS A 6 -20.23 11.90 3.55
CA HIS A 6 -19.07 11.10 3.23
C HIS A 6 -18.89 10.12 4.38
N LYS A 7 -19.24 8.84 4.19
CA LYS A 7 -18.84 7.78 5.12
C LYS A 7 -17.32 7.81 5.13
N ASN A 8 -16.73 8.16 6.27
CA ASN A 8 -15.29 8.02 6.48
C ASN A 8 -14.95 6.57 6.13
N ALA A 9 -14.02 6.37 5.19
CA ALA A 9 -13.49 5.04 4.92
C ALA A 9 -12.76 4.59 6.19
N VAL A 10 -13.38 3.67 6.93
CA VAL A 10 -12.75 3.09 8.11
C VAL A 10 -11.89 1.94 7.61
N ILE A 11 -10.59 2.02 7.89
CA ILE A 11 -9.60 1.00 7.57
C ILE A 11 -9.50 0.06 8.77
N SER A 12 -9.31 -1.24 8.57
CA SER A 12 -9.11 -2.17 9.69
C SER A 12 -7.77 -1.91 10.37
N ALA A 13 -7.64 -2.19 11.66
CA ALA A 13 -6.35 -2.07 12.36
C ALA A 13 -5.25 -2.93 11.71
N THR A 14 -5.63 -4.07 11.12
CA THR A 14 -4.73 -4.92 10.32
C THR A 14 -4.29 -4.20 9.04
N ALA A 15 -5.22 -3.61 8.29
CA ALA A 15 -4.94 -2.87 7.07
C ALA A 15 -4.11 -1.59 7.34
N GLU A 16 -4.33 -0.90 8.47
CA GLU A 16 -3.50 0.23 8.90
C GLU A 16 -2.05 -0.20 9.15
N ASN A 17 -1.86 -1.36 9.80
CA ASN A 17 -0.52 -1.91 10.04
C ASN A 17 0.17 -2.32 8.74
N GLU A 18 -0.53 -2.99 7.83
CA GLU A 18 0.02 -3.32 6.51
C GLU A 18 0.32 -2.06 5.68
N LEU A 19 -0.52 -1.01 5.76
CA LEU A 19 -0.27 0.26 5.09
C LEU A 19 1.00 0.94 5.63
N LEU A 20 1.22 0.90 6.94
CA LEU A 20 2.45 1.42 7.55
C LEU A 20 3.68 0.65 7.06
N ARG A 21 3.59 -0.69 6.99
CA ARG A 21 4.67 -1.55 6.47
C ARG A 21 4.98 -1.24 5.01
N VAL A 22 3.95 -1.11 4.18
CA VAL A 22 4.07 -0.70 2.78
C VAL A 22 4.77 0.65 2.65
N ALA A 23 4.36 1.65 3.45
CA ALA A 23 4.99 2.96 3.43
C ALA A 23 6.48 2.89 3.80
N GLN A 24 6.83 2.11 4.83
CA GLN A 24 8.22 1.90 5.25
C GLN A 24 9.05 1.20 4.18
N MET A 25 8.52 0.14 3.56
CA MET A 25 9.18 -0.56 2.46
C MET A 25 9.42 0.38 1.27
N THR A 26 8.40 1.16 0.89
CA THR A 26 8.49 2.09 -0.24
C THR A 26 9.52 3.19 0.01
N ALA A 27 9.60 3.72 1.25
CA ALA A 27 10.64 4.67 1.63
C ALA A 27 12.05 4.07 1.56
N CYS A 28 12.23 2.85 2.07
CA CYS A 28 13.50 2.12 1.97
C CYS A 28 13.92 1.91 0.52
N PHE A 29 13.00 1.51 -0.36
CA PHE A 29 13.30 1.36 -1.79
C PHE A 29 13.65 2.70 -2.44
N ALA A 30 12.94 3.78 -2.12
CA ALA A 30 13.28 5.11 -2.62
C ALA A 30 14.70 5.53 -2.23
N GLU A 31 15.12 5.25 -0.99
CA GLU A 31 16.50 5.50 -0.53
C GLU A 31 17.52 4.62 -1.26
N LEU A 32 17.25 3.33 -1.43
CA LEU A 32 18.12 2.41 -2.16
C LEU A 32 18.29 2.86 -3.61
N LEU A 33 17.20 3.24 -4.27
CA LEU A 33 17.23 3.78 -5.64
C LEU A 33 18.03 5.08 -5.71
N ASN A 34 17.81 6.02 -4.79
CA ASN A 34 18.55 7.28 -4.76
C ASN A 34 20.06 7.08 -4.51
N ASN A 35 20.42 6.12 -3.65
CA ASN A 35 21.81 5.75 -3.35
C ASN A 35 22.44 4.82 -4.40
N SER A 36 21.66 4.40 -5.41
CA SER A 36 22.11 3.51 -6.49
C SER A 36 22.58 4.28 -7.73
N ALA A 37 22.77 5.60 -7.65
CA ALA A 37 23.26 6.40 -8.77
C ALA A 37 24.51 5.76 -9.44
N GLY A 38 24.38 5.40 -10.72
CA GLY A 38 25.43 4.75 -11.50
C GLY A 38 25.59 3.23 -11.28
N LYS A 39 24.75 2.59 -10.45
CA LYS A 39 24.72 1.15 -10.25
C LYS A 39 23.64 0.50 -11.10
N HIS A 40 23.96 -0.65 -11.67
CA HIS A 40 22.97 -1.47 -12.38
C HIS A 40 22.01 -2.09 -11.37
N ILE A 41 20.71 -1.88 -11.58
CA ILE A 41 19.64 -2.53 -10.81
C ILE A 41 19.09 -3.68 -11.66
N SER A 42 18.99 -4.87 -11.08
CA SER A 42 18.35 -6.00 -11.76
C SER A 42 16.88 -5.70 -12.02
N GLY A 43 16.46 -5.80 -13.29
CA GLY A 43 15.06 -5.68 -13.68
C GLY A 43 14.18 -6.73 -13.01
N GLU A 44 14.67 -7.97 -12.89
CA GLU A 44 13.96 -9.07 -12.21
C GLU A 44 13.76 -8.77 -10.72
N GLY A 45 14.80 -8.25 -10.06
CA GLY A 45 14.72 -7.88 -8.64
C GLY A 45 13.73 -6.74 -8.40
N MET A 46 13.73 -5.74 -9.28
CA MET A 46 12.77 -4.63 -9.21
C MET A 46 11.33 -5.09 -9.49
N ALA A 47 11.15 -6.02 -10.44
CA ALA A 47 9.84 -6.61 -10.73
C ALA A 47 9.28 -7.36 -9.52
N ALA A 48 10.09 -8.20 -8.87
CA ALA A 48 9.69 -8.94 -7.66
C ALA A 48 9.30 -8.00 -6.50
N VAL A 49 10.02 -6.89 -6.34
CA VAL A 49 9.69 -5.86 -5.34
C VAL A 49 8.34 -5.20 -5.63
N MET A 50 8.09 -4.84 -6.89
CA MET A 50 6.84 -4.20 -7.30
C MET A 50 5.64 -5.16 -7.20
N GLU A 51 5.84 -6.44 -7.53
CA GLU A 51 4.83 -7.48 -7.35
C GLU A 51 4.44 -7.62 -5.87
N CYS A 52 5.43 -7.76 -4.98
CA CYS A 52 5.19 -7.83 -3.54
C CYS A 52 4.46 -6.58 -3.01
N LEU A 53 4.82 -5.38 -3.49
CA LEU A 53 4.13 -4.14 -3.12
C LEU A 53 2.66 -4.15 -3.58
N SER A 54 2.39 -4.63 -4.80
CA SER A 54 1.03 -4.73 -5.34
C SER A 54 0.16 -5.65 -4.49
N GLU A 55 0.65 -6.84 -4.15
CA GLU A 55 -0.07 -7.79 -3.29
C GLU A 55 -0.47 -7.19 -1.95
N LYS A 56 0.42 -6.40 -1.35
CA LYS A 56 0.13 -5.72 -0.07
C LYS A 56 -0.92 -4.63 -0.20
N ILE A 57 -0.88 -3.86 -1.29
CA ILE A 57 -1.89 -2.83 -1.55
C ILE A 57 -3.25 -3.46 -1.81
N GLU A 58 -3.32 -4.55 -2.57
CA GLU A 58 -4.57 -5.28 -2.81
C GLU A 58 -5.19 -5.79 -1.51
N LEU A 59 -4.39 -6.40 -0.63
CA LEU A 59 -4.86 -6.85 0.69
C LEU A 59 -5.43 -5.69 1.54
N ILE A 60 -4.76 -4.54 1.55
CA ILE A 60 -5.25 -3.34 2.25
C ILE A 60 -6.61 -2.90 1.70
N ILE A 61 -6.77 -2.89 0.37
CA ILE A 61 -8.01 -2.50 -0.29
C ILE A 61 -9.13 -3.51 0.03
N GLU A 62 -8.84 -4.80 -0.04
CA GLU A 62 -9.81 -5.86 0.26
C GLU A 62 -10.33 -5.75 1.70
N GLU A 63 -9.43 -5.67 2.68
CA GLU A 63 -9.76 -5.51 4.09
C GLU A 63 -10.59 -4.25 4.35
N SER A 64 -10.23 -3.13 3.71
CA SER A 64 -10.98 -1.87 3.81
C SER A 64 -12.38 -1.97 3.18
N SER A 65 -12.50 -2.74 2.10
CA SER A 65 -13.77 -2.93 1.40
C SER A 65 -14.74 -3.84 2.16
N LEU A 66 -14.21 -4.86 2.87
CA LEU A 66 -14.99 -5.76 3.72
C LEU A 66 -15.60 -5.00 4.91
N MET A 67 -14.82 -4.15 5.57
CA MET A 67 -15.32 -3.33 6.67
C MET A 67 -16.44 -2.37 6.27
N ASN A 68 -16.43 -1.87 5.03
CA ASN A 68 -17.51 -1.02 4.53
C ASN A 68 -18.84 -1.78 4.31
N ARG A 69 -18.82 -3.11 4.22
CA ARG A 69 -20.02 -3.95 4.04
C ARG A 69 -20.69 -4.31 5.36
N ASP A 70 -19.93 -4.43 6.45
CA ASP A 70 -20.43 -4.79 7.78
C ASP A 70 -21.10 -3.63 8.54
N ILE A 71 -21.01 -2.39 8.03
CA ILE A 71 -21.68 -1.19 8.57
C ILE A 71 -23.00 -0.91 7.82
N LYS A 72 -23.80 -1.95 7.52
CA LYS A 72 -25.14 -1.85 6.93
C LYS A 72 -26.22 -2.31 7.87
#